data_AF-A0A087SBM7-F1
#
_entry.id   AF-A0A087SBM7-F1
#
_cell.length_a   1.000
_cell.length_b   1.000
_cell.length_c   1.000
_cell.angle_alpha   90.00
_cell.angle_beta   90.00
_cell.angle_gamma   90.00
#
_symmetry.space_group_name_H-M   'P 1'
#
loop_
_entity.id
_entity.type
_entity.pdbx_description
1 polymer ?
#
loop_
_entity_poly.entity_id
_entity_poly.type
_entity_poly.pdbx_seq_one_letter_code
_entity_poly.pdbx_strand_id
1 'polypeptide(L)' 'MVKVDGQERFSKLVEFLRKKLGKDQVFLYLKEAFSPSLEERISVLYEAFGVDGRLVVNYACIPAWG' A
#
# COMPACT_ATOMS: atom_id res chain seq x y z
N MET A 1 -5.98 2.75 -12.37
CA MET A 1 -6.49 1.98 -11.21
C MET A 1 -5.94 0.56 -11.30
N VAL A 2 -5.35 0.04 -10.25
CA VAL A 2 -4.78 -1.33 -10.23
C VAL A 2 -5.76 -2.24 -9.51
N LYS A 3 -6.07 -3.40 -10.10
CA LYS A 3 -6.84 -4.46 -9.42
C LYS A 3 -5.85 -5.39 -8.74
N VAL A 4 -6.11 -5.69 -7.48
CA VAL A 4 -5.28 -6.60 -6.68
C VAL A 4 -6.22 -7.56 -5.98
N ASP A 5 -5.81 -8.82 -5.89
CA ASP A 5 -6.55 -9.82 -5.13
C ASP A 5 -6.47 -9.45 -3.63
N GLY A 6 -7.63 -9.41 -2.95
CA GLY A 6 -7.71 -9.08 -1.53
C GLY A 6 -6.99 -10.07 -0.62
N GLN A 7 -6.74 -11.30 -1.09
CA GLN A 7 -6.00 -12.32 -0.34
C GLN A 7 -4.49 -12.06 -0.27
N GLU A 8 -3.98 -11.20 -1.15
CA GLU A 8 -2.58 -10.81 -1.18
C GLU A 8 -2.20 -9.96 0.02
N ARG A 9 -0.90 -9.99 0.33
CA ARG A 9 -0.30 -9.20 1.42
C ARG A 9 0.10 -7.81 0.93
N PHE A 10 0.14 -6.85 1.84
CA PHE A 10 0.53 -5.48 1.55
C PHE A 10 1.94 -5.37 0.95
N SER A 11 2.86 -6.28 1.32
CA SER A 11 4.20 -6.40 0.72
C SER A 11 4.18 -6.46 -0.81
N LYS A 12 3.15 -7.08 -1.42
CA LYS A 12 3.03 -7.16 -2.88
C LYS A 12 2.83 -5.80 -3.54
N LEU A 13 2.18 -4.85 -2.86
CA LEU A 13 2.04 -3.47 -3.34
C LEU A 13 3.39 -2.73 -3.30
N VAL A 14 4.17 -2.96 -2.25
CA VAL A 14 5.53 -2.39 -2.11
C VAL A 14 6.42 -2.90 -3.24
N GLU A 15 6.47 -4.21 -3.46
CA GLU A 15 7.24 -4.82 -4.54
C GLU A 15 6.80 -4.35 -5.92
N PHE A 16 5.48 -4.27 -6.15
CA PHE A 16 4.91 -3.76 -7.39
C PHE A 16 5.39 -2.34 -7.67
N LEU A 17 5.33 -1.43 -6.69
CA LEU A 17 5.77 -0.05 -6.87
C LEU A 17 7.28 0.07 -7.01
N ARG A 18 8.08 -0.71 -6.27
CA ARG A 18 9.55 -0.76 -6.46
C ARG A 18 9.92 -1.09 -7.90
N LYS A 19 9.35 -2.17 -8.44
CA LYS A 19 9.57 -2.60 -9.83
C LYS A 19 9.10 -1.55 -10.82
N LYS A 20 7.92 -0.97 -10.59
CA LYS A 20 7.32 0.02 -11.49
C LYS A 20 8.09 1.35 -11.52
N LEU A 21 8.65 1.77 -10.39
CA LEU A 21 9.40 3.02 -10.27
C LEU A 21 10.91 2.85 -10.53
N GLY A 22 11.41 1.62 -10.64
CA GLY A 22 12.85 1.35 -10.73
C GLY A 22 13.60 1.82 -9.47
N LYS A 23 13.00 1.60 -8.29
CA LYS A 23 13.55 2.05 -7.00
C LYS A 23 13.72 0.87 -6.06
N ASP A 24 14.87 0.85 -5.37
CA ASP A 24 15.14 -0.16 -4.34
C ASP A 24 14.31 0.06 -3.08
N GLN A 25 13.98 1.32 -2.77
CA GLN A 25 13.20 1.70 -1.61
C GLN A 25 12.04 2.63 -1.98
N VAL A 26 10.87 2.31 -1.42
CA VAL A 26 9.64 3.11 -1.49
C VAL A 26 8.87 2.87 -0.20
N PHE A 27 8.25 3.92 0.33
CA PHE A 27 7.43 3.89 1.53
C PHE A 27 5.98 4.06 1.13
N LEU A 28 5.10 3.21 1.64
CA LEU A 28 3.67 3.24 1.34
C LEU A 28 2.89 3.56 2.60
N TYR A 29 1.81 4.32 2.44
CA TYR A 29 1.01 4.84 3.54
C TYR A 29 -0.48 4.73 3.23
N LEU A 30 -1.27 4.46 4.27
CA LEU A 30 -2.72 4.63 4.24
C LEU A 30 -3.11 5.89 5.00
N LYS A 31 -4.20 6.54 4.53
CA LYS A 31 -4.80 7.71 5.19
C LYS A 31 -3.82 8.85 5.47
N GLU A 32 -2.76 8.98 4.67
CA GLU A 32 -1.71 10.00 4.84
C GLU A 32 -1.11 10.03 6.26
N ALA A 33 -1.05 8.87 6.92
CA ALA A 33 -0.70 8.81 8.34
C ALA A 33 0.27 7.67 8.68
N PHE A 34 0.00 6.44 8.26
CA PHE A 34 0.76 5.29 8.75
C PHE A 34 1.05 4.26 7.64
N SER A 35 2.11 3.48 7.84
CA SER A 35 2.44 2.32 6.99
C SER A 35 1.85 1.05 7.61
N PRO A 36 1.00 0.31 6.89
CA PRO A 36 0.54 -1.00 7.34
C PRO A 36 1.68 -2.01 7.53
N SER A 37 1.39 -3.07 8.29
CA SER A 37 2.25 -4.26 8.31
C SER A 37 2.34 -4.87 6.91
N LEU A 38 3.55 -5.27 6.51
CA LEU A 38 3.79 -5.93 5.21
C LEU A 38 3.05 -7.27 5.08
N GLU A 39 2.72 -7.88 6.21
CA GLU A 39 2.02 -9.16 6.29
C GLU A 39 0.49 -9.02 6.29
N GLU A 40 -0.02 -7.80 6.44
CA GLU A 40 -1.45 -7.55 6.49
C GLU A 40 -2.11 -7.82 5.14
N ARG A 41 -3.30 -8.42 5.16
CA ARG A 41 -4.04 -8.72 3.93
C ARG A 41 -4.69 -7.46 3.38
N ILE A 42 -4.69 -7.32 2.05
CA ILE A 42 -5.31 -6.17 1.38
C ILE A 42 -6.82 -6.12 1.67
N SER A 43 -7.50 -7.26 1.80
CA SER A 43 -8.92 -7.30 2.16
C SER A 43 -9.20 -6.69 3.53
N VAL A 44 -8.34 -6.95 4.52
CA VAL A 44 -8.47 -6.41 5.89
C VAL A 44 -8.24 -4.89 5.87
N LEU A 45 -7.21 -4.43 5.15
CA LEU A 45 -6.96 -2.99 4.98
C LEU A 45 -8.09 -2.28 4.24
N TYR A 46 -8.67 -2.94 3.24
CA TYR A 46 -9.81 -2.42 2.49
C TYR A 46 -11.07 -2.30 3.36
N GLU A 47 -11.37 -3.31 4.17
CA GLU A 47 -12.50 -3.28 5.11
C GLU A 47 -12.36 -2.15 6.13
N ALA A 48 -11.15 -1.94 6.66
CA ALA A 48 -10.90 -0.92 7.68
C ALA A 48 -10.77 0.51 7.12
N PHE A 49 -10.18 0.68 5.93
CA PHE A 49 -9.74 2.00 5.43
C PHE A 49 -10.23 2.35 4.02
N GLY A 50 -10.95 1.45 3.35
CA GLY A 50 -11.51 1.67 2.02
C GLY A 50 -12.46 2.87 1.97
N VAL A 51 -12.46 3.59 0.84
CA VAL A 51 -13.33 4.75 0.59
C VAL A 51 -13.75 4.69 -0.87
N ASP A 52 -15.04 4.91 -1.16
CA ASP A 52 -15.58 4.93 -2.53
C ASP A 52 -15.22 3.71 -3.38
N GLY A 53 -15.27 2.51 -2.79
CA GLY A 53 -14.97 1.27 -3.51
C GLY A 53 -13.48 1.03 -3.82
N ARG A 54 -12.57 1.80 -3.20
CA ARG A 54 -11.11 1.68 -3.41
C ARG A 54 -10.33 1.82 -2.10
N LEU A 55 -9.14 1.22 -2.07
CA LEU A 55 -8.14 1.50 -1.03
C LEU A 55 -7.15 2.53 -1.57
N VAL A 56 -7.07 3.69 -0.92
CA VAL A 56 -6.11 4.74 -1.29
C VAL A 56 -4.78 4.48 -0.60
N VAL A 57 -3.73 4.31 -1.41
CA VAL A 57 -2.36 4.10 -0.94
C VAL A 57 -1.48 5.23 -1.45
N ASN A 58 -0.90 6.00 -0.54
CA ASN A 58 0.08 7.04 -0.85
C ASN A 58 1.48 6.43 -0.84
N TYR A 59 2.41 7.00 -1.60
CA TYR A 59 3.79 6.54 -1.62
C TYR A 59 4.79 7.70 -1.62
N ALA A 60 5.97 7.46 -1.06
CA ALA A 60 7.08 8.41 -1.05
C ALA A 60 8.42 7.68 -1.22
N CYS A 61 9.42 8.38 -1.77
CA CYS A 61 10.79 7.87 -1.93
C CYS A 61 11.61 7.99 -0.64
N ILE A 62 11.17 8.85 0.28
CA ILE A 62 11.73 9.06 1.61
C ILE A 62 10.60 8.92 2.64
N PRO A 63 10.91 8.61 3.92
CA PRO A 63 9.88 8.57 4.96
C PRO A 63 9.15 9.91 5.04
N ALA A 64 7.83 9.87 4.97
CA ALA A 64 6.98 11.07 4.96
C ALA A 64 6.06 11.15 6.18
N TRP A 65 5.62 9.99 6.70
CA TRP A 65 4.77 9.88 7.90
C TRP A 65 5.24 8.71 8.77
N GLY A 66 4.84 8.72 10.05
CA GLY A 66 5.23 7.74 11.08
C GLY A 66 4.22 7.74 12.22
#